data_AF-A0A6A5X0M7-F1
#
_entry.id   AF-A0A6A5X0M7-F1
#
_cell.length_a   1.000
_cell.length_b   1.000
_cell.length_c   1.000
_cell.angle_alpha   90.00
_cell.angle_beta   90.00
_cell.angle_gamma   90.00
#
_symmetry.space_group_name_H-M   'P 1'
#
loop_
_entity.id
_entity.type
_entity.pdbx_description
1 polymer ?
#
loop_
_entity_poly.entity_id
_entity_poly.type
_entity_poly.pdbx_seq_one_letter_code
_entity_poly.pdbx_strand_id
1 'polypeptide(L)'
;MDASSFGPYYHPPETVWIDRHGSSKWNDPNKLILQRPRIEHSYPRTTFNNQCNDSDGATFCDCQIEYGNAEKCMYLGRQVEPLAFDLQYRPYNPQSHSPLFGLLPTEVREMVYSYAFTDCNASSPDWDNPYRHNIPPGHDQRKPATDVAINFLQTCRAVYLEAYKLPFLLNPFTVYKWGTLPSYDICRPRFLELAPWQFALIQSIDISLTQTELEGKPLQHYLKVWRAKERHQGSVIVPRFYQETRNVYGRHTMQSFNFGLRQPKLPLMDGMPVAMPNKSSIFLDYRSPPMSARAMVARPLKTLTLRLGRMDWRRSGARPSSMSLEQLAFDPALGGEGSRPAQWPTVPLMQRLATERRAGGWPIEDPDSKSPSQLQWPSQRQYISTWGSVISALPSLHTLTLILETFHDKKAQLDAVIECAKTWTFPIDSTDATGATKFELAWDGKVEQKNYEGQDGADPGYYAPDSPWIRQIIRDGRFEVRIMRYVRRRMKEA
;
A
#
# COMPACT_ATOMS: atom_id res chain seq x y z
N MET A 1 56.19 48.94 23.58
CA MET A 1 57.29 49.57 22.83
C MET A 1 57.36 48.80 21.52
N ASP A 2 56.50 49.14 20.56
CA ASP A 2 56.70 50.23 19.59
C ASP A 2 57.82 49.86 18.60
N ALA A 3 57.75 50.08 17.30
CA ALA A 3 56.73 50.53 16.39
C ALA A 3 57.36 50.41 14.98
N SER A 4 56.51 50.19 13.98
CA SER A 4 56.59 50.79 12.64
C SER A 4 57.78 50.54 11.70
N SER A 5 57.46 50.13 10.46
CA SER A 5 57.70 50.96 9.26
C SER A 5 57.01 50.38 8.01
N PHE A 6 56.22 51.24 7.37
CA PHE A 6 55.52 51.07 6.09
C PHE A 6 56.42 51.51 4.91
N GLY A 7 56.19 50.94 3.74
CA GLY A 7 56.61 51.49 2.43
C GLY A 7 56.19 50.59 1.26
N PRO A 8 55.82 51.14 0.08
CA PRO A 8 54.57 50.76 -0.61
C PRO A 8 54.79 50.23 -2.05
N TYR A 9 53.88 49.43 -2.62
CA TYR A 9 53.65 49.41 -4.08
C TYR A 9 52.22 48.94 -4.46
N TYR A 10 51.45 49.90 -5.01
CA TYR A 10 50.53 49.81 -6.16
C TYR A 10 49.35 48.80 -6.19
N HIS A 11 48.13 49.34 -6.08
CA HIS A 11 46.88 48.95 -6.78
C HIS A 11 46.78 49.75 -8.10
N PRO A 12 45.96 49.41 -9.14
CA PRO A 12 44.56 48.91 -9.08
C PRO A 12 44.16 47.99 -10.29
N PRO A 13 42.86 47.78 -10.69
CA PRO A 13 41.58 47.78 -9.95
C PRO A 13 40.71 46.51 -10.13
N GLU A 14 39.88 46.27 -9.12
CA GLU A 14 38.43 45.96 -9.15
C GLU A 14 37.84 44.88 -10.08
N THR A 15 37.24 43.86 -9.45
CA THR A 15 35.78 43.63 -9.59
C THR A 15 35.20 42.81 -8.42
N VAL A 16 34.46 43.53 -7.58
CA VAL A 16 33.17 43.23 -6.91
C VAL A 16 32.82 41.78 -6.54
N TRP A 17 32.56 41.58 -5.24
CA TRP A 17 31.92 40.41 -4.61
C TRP A 17 30.38 40.50 -4.63
N ILE A 18 29.74 39.34 -4.35
CA ILE A 18 28.32 39.08 -3.99
C ILE A 18 27.45 38.76 -5.23
N ASP A 19 26.73 37.63 -5.38
CA ASP A 19 25.90 36.92 -4.40
C ASP A 19 25.63 35.43 -4.71
N ARG A 20 25.13 34.75 -3.67
CA ARG A 20 24.67 33.36 -3.57
C ARG A 20 23.38 33.09 -4.37
N HIS A 21 23.12 31.79 -4.57
CA HIS A 21 21.87 31.14 -5.05
C HIS A 21 21.74 30.83 -6.55
N GLY A 22 22.56 29.91 -7.03
CA GLY A 22 22.22 29.06 -8.18
C GLY A 22 21.72 27.69 -7.72
N SER A 23 20.44 27.55 -7.34
CA SER A 23 19.85 26.21 -7.18
C SER A 23 19.66 25.60 -8.57
N SER A 24 20.59 24.74 -8.99
CA SER A 24 20.39 23.89 -10.17
C SER A 24 19.22 22.95 -9.87
N LYS A 25 18.06 23.20 -10.49
CA LYS A 25 16.92 22.29 -10.49
C LYS A 25 17.34 21.02 -11.25
N TRP A 26 17.87 20.05 -10.53
CA TRP A 26 18.02 18.69 -11.03
C TRP A 26 16.61 18.11 -11.22
N ASN A 27 16.27 17.82 -12.47
CA ASN A 27 15.10 17.00 -12.80
C ASN A 27 15.26 15.65 -12.10
N ASP A 28 14.37 15.36 -11.14
CA ASP A 28 14.28 14.05 -10.49
C ASP A 28 13.58 13.07 -11.45
N PRO A 29 14.29 12.05 -11.98
CA PRO A 29 13.70 11.04 -12.85
C PRO A 29 12.69 10.13 -12.11
N ASN A 30 12.58 10.21 -10.78
CA ASN A 30 11.67 9.38 -9.97
C ASN A 30 10.25 9.95 -9.80
N LYS A 31 9.94 11.10 -10.43
CA LYS A 31 8.57 11.64 -10.41
C LYS A 31 7.69 10.93 -11.44
N LEU A 32 6.96 9.93 -10.96
CA LEU A 32 5.79 9.26 -11.55
C LEU A 32 4.68 10.26 -11.94
N ILE A 33 4.90 11.09 -12.96
CA ILE A 33 3.87 11.98 -13.49
C ILE A 33 3.95 12.00 -15.01
N LEU A 34 2.86 11.55 -15.64
CA LEU A 34 2.56 11.77 -17.05
C LEU A 34 2.78 13.26 -17.40
N GLN A 35 3.94 13.61 -17.96
CA GLN A 35 4.12 14.88 -18.65
C GLN A 35 3.20 14.85 -19.90
N ARG A 36 2.29 15.82 -19.99
CA ARG A 36 1.22 15.82 -20.99
C ARG A 36 1.78 16.07 -22.41
N PRO A 37 1.11 15.57 -23.47
CA PRO A 37 1.19 16.22 -24.78
C PRO A 37 0.66 17.66 -24.63
N ARG A 38 1.25 18.62 -25.35
CA ARG A 38 0.87 20.05 -25.37
C ARG A 38 -0.64 20.22 -25.68
N ILE A 39 -1.46 20.17 -24.65
CA ILE A 39 -2.74 20.87 -24.58
C ILE A 39 -2.46 21.97 -23.56
N GLU A 40 -2.48 23.23 -24.01
CA GLU A 40 -2.28 24.42 -23.19
C GLU A 40 -3.36 24.50 -22.10
N HIS A 41 -3.12 23.82 -20.99
CA HIS A 41 -3.76 24.11 -19.72
C HIS A 41 -2.63 24.46 -18.76
N SER A 42 -2.44 25.77 -18.59
CA SER A 42 -1.47 26.46 -17.73
C SER A 42 -1.73 26.21 -16.23
N TYR A 43 -1.67 24.96 -15.78
CA TYR A 43 -1.71 24.63 -14.36
C TYR A 43 -0.31 24.30 -13.87
N PRO A 44 0.37 25.21 -13.15
CA PRO A 44 1.65 24.91 -12.53
C PRO A 44 1.47 23.81 -11.49
N ARG A 45 2.41 22.86 -11.43
CA ARG A 45 2.54 21.93 -10.31
C ARG A 45 2.93 22.76 -9.08
N THR A 46 1.97 23.17 -8.27
CA THR A 46 2.24 23.78 -6.97
C THR A 46 2.82 22.75 -6.02
N THR A 47 3.65 23.24 -5.09
CA THR A 47 4.14 22.50 -3.93
C THR A 47 2.97 21.96 -3.10
N PHE A 48 3.24 20.90 -2.34
CA PHE A 48 2.23 20.28 -1.50
C PHE A 48 1.72 21.32 -0.50
N ASN A 49 0.49 21.81 -0.69
CA ASN A 49 -0.16 22.67 0.29
C ASN A 49 -0.97 21.79 1.26
N ASN A 50 -0.42 21.59 2.45
CA ASN A 50 -1.00 20.83 3.55
C ASN A 50 -2.29 21.49 4.08
N GLN A 51 -2.60 22.72 3.65
CA GLN A 51 -3.67 23.55 4.19
C GLN A 51 -5.01 23.38 3.44
N CYS A 52 -5.07 22.72 2.27
CA CYS A 52 -6.37 22.38 1.65
C CYS A 52 -6.86 21.03 2.18
N ASN A 53 -7.71 21.09 3.19
CA ASN A 53 -8.40 19.92 3.72
C ASN A 53 -9.50 19.45 2.77
N ASP A 54 -10.17 20.38 2.06
CA ASP A 54 -11.30 20.05 1.18
C ASP A 54 -11.22 20.69 -0.21
N SER A 55 -11.31 19.85 -1.25
CA SER A 55 -11.46 20.28 -2.64
C SER A 55 -12.30 19.30 -3.45
N ASP A 56 -13.07 19.85 -4.39
CA ASP A 56 -13.88 19.11 -5.38
C ASP A 56 -13.07 18.63 -6.60
N GLY A 57 -11.83 19.09 -6.72
CA GLY A 57 -10.94 18.83 -7.85
C GLY A 57 -11.25 19.62 -9.13
N ALA A 58 -12.36 20.35 -9.19
CA ALA A 58 -12.88 21.01 -10.39
C ALA A 58 -13.11 22.52 -10.22
N THR A 59 -13.89 22.94 -9.22
CA THR A 59 -14.40 24.31 -9.07
C THR A 59 -14.27 24.89 -7.65
N PHE A 60 -13.85 24.09 -6.67
CA PHE A 60 -13.87 24.41 -5.26
C PHE A 60 -12.65 23.82 -4.53
N CYS A 61 -11.94 24.65 -3.78
CA CYS A 61 -11.07 24.24 -2.68
C CYS A 61 -11.12 25.30 -1.58
N ASP A 62 -11.27 24.86 -0.33
CA ASP A 62 -11.31 25.75 0.83
C ASP A 62 -10.09 26.67 0.92
N CYS A 63 -8.89 26.14 0.64
CA CYS A 63 -7.68 26.95 0.70
C CYS A 63 -7.64 28.06 -0.36
N GLN A 64 -8.52 28.04 -1.36
CA GLN A 64 -8.64 29.10 -2.37
C GLN A 64 -9.73 30.11 -2.03
N ILE A 65 -10.60 29.80 -1.08
CA ILE A 65 -11.68 30.68 -0.64
C ILE A 65 -11.18 31.64 0.44
N GLU A 66 -10.30 31.18 1.34
CA GLU A 66 -9.98 31.94 2.55
C GLU A 66 -8.73 32.84 2.50
N TYR A 67 -7.80 32.70 1.53
CA TYR A 67 -6.56 33.51 1.55
C TYR A 67 -6.07 33.92 0.16
N GLY A 68 -5.97 35.24 -0.06
CA GLY A 68 -5.50 35.88 -1.30
C GLY A 68 -4.05 35.58 -1.74
N ASN A 69 -3.34 34.70 -1.02
CA ASN A 69 -1.97 34.26 -1.33
C ASN A 69 -1.76 32.73 -1.16
N ALA A 70 -2.82 31.94 -0.97
CA ALA A 70 -2.66 30.50 -0.80
C ALA A 70 -2.14 29.86 -2.10
N GLU A 71 -1.15 28.98 -1.97
CA GLU A 71 -0.68 28.15 -3.09
C GLU A 71 -1.87 27.41 -3.72
N LYS A 72 -1.94 27.37 -5.06
CA LYS A 72 -3.03 26.69 -5.79
C LYS A 72 -3.25 25.31 -5.19
N CYS A 73 -4.51 25.03 -4.85
CA CYS A 73 -4.94 23.73 -4.36
C CYS A 73 -4.38 22.61 -5.24
N MET A 74 -3.76 21.60 -4.63
CA MET A 74 -3.20 20.49 -5.39
C MET A 74 -4.25 19.64 -6.13
N TYR A 75 -5.52 19.74 -5.75
CA TYR A 75 -6.63 19.04 -6.38
C TYR A 75 -7.34 19.92 -7.40
N LEU A 76 -7.34 21.25 -7.28
CA LEU A 76 -7.94 22.12 -8.29
C LEU A 76 -7.31 21.86 -9.66
N GLY A 77 -8.11 21.38 -10.61
CA GLY A 77 -7.67 21.03 -11.95
C GLY A 77 -7.11 19.61 -12.09
N ARG A 78 -7.15 18.77 -11.04
CA ARG A 78 -6.92 17.33 -11.20
C ARG A 78 -8.10 16.69 -11.90
N GLN A 79 -7.80 15.84 -12.87
CA GLN A 79 -8.84 15.09 -13.55
C GLN A 79 -9.39 14.02 -12.61
N VAL A 80 -10.63 14.23 -12.15
CA VAL A 80 -11.44 13.23 -11.44
C VAL A 80 -11.64 11.98 -12.29
N GLU A 81 -11.64 12.18 -13.61
CA GLU A 81 -11.81 11.16 -14.64
C GLU A 81 -10.48 10.85 -15.33
N PRO A 82 -10.27 9.63 -15.83
CA PRO A 82 -9.17 9.39 -16.76
C PRO A 82 -9.43 10.11 -18.09
N LEU A 83 -8.37 10.62 -18.70
CA LEU A 83 -8.42 11.19 -20.06
C LEU A 83 -9.05 10.23 -21.08
N ALA A 84 -9.00 8.92 -20.80
CA ALA A 84 -9.53 7.87 -21.65
C ALA A 84 -11.03 8.05 -21.92
N PHE A 85 -11.78 8.52 -20.92
CA PHE A 85 -13.21 8.71 -21.08
C PHE A 85 -13.54 9.83 -22.10
N ASP A 86 -12.71 10.87 -22.20
CA ASP A 86 -12.85 11.89 -23.25
C ASP A 86 -12.37 11.37 -24.61
N LEU A 87 -11.29 10.58 -24.58
CA LEU A 87 -10.65 10.02 -25.76
C LEU A 87 -11.38 8.79 -26.34
N GLN A 88 -12.44 8.26 -25.77
CA GLN A 88 -13.15 7.15 -26.40
C GLN A 88 -14.10 7.62 -27.52
N TYR A 89 -14.55 8.87 -27.47
CA TYR A 89 -15.58 9.40 -28.39
C TYR A 89 -15.05 10.25 -29.54
N ARG A 90 -13.77 10.63 -29.53
CA ARG A 90 -13.19 11.39 -30.66
C ARG A 90 -12.59 10.42 -31.69
N PRO A 91 -12.56 10.73 -32.98
CA PRO A 91 -11.79 9.95 -33.94
C PRO A 91 -10.30 9.93 -33.54
N TYR A 92 -9.63 8.80 -33.73
CA TYR A 92 -8.17 8.68 -33.58
C TYR A 92 -7.59 7.79 -34.66
N ASN A 93 -6.32 8.02 -35.00
CA ASN A 93 -5.60 7.16 -35.93
C ASN A 93 -5.38 5.79 -35.25
N PRO A 94 -5.89 4.69 -35.81
CA PRO A 94 -5.78 3.34 -35.24
C PRO A 94 -4.33 2.80 -35.25
N GLN A 95 -3.38 3.53 -35.83
CA GLN A 95 -1.98 3.15 -35.96
C GLN A 95 -1.77 1.86 -36.77
N SER A 96 -2.61 1.58 -37.77
CA SER A 96 -2.53 0.36 -38.59
C SER A 96 -1.20 0.18 -39.32
N HIS A 97 -0.44 1.26 -39.53
CA HIS A 97 0.91 1.22 -40.10
C HIS A 97 2.03 0.98 -39.07
N SER A 98 1.72 1.05 -37.77
CA SER A 98 2.66 0.69 -36.71
C SER A 98 2.75 -0.83 -36.60
N PRO A 99 3.95 -1.43 -36.54
CA PRO A 99 4.08 -2.87 -36.26
C PRO A 99 3.32 -3.32 -35.01
N LEU A 100 3.24 -2.47 -33.99
CA LEU A 100 2.53 -2.76 -32.75
C LEU A 100 1.04 -3.04 -32.99
N PHE A 101 0.36 -2.28 -33.87
CA PHE A 101 -1.08 -2.41 -34.11
C PHE A 101 -1.43 -3.09 -35.43
N GLY A 102 -0.54 -3.05 -36.42
CA GLY A 102 -0.73 -3.63 -37.75
C GLY A 102 -0.28 -5.09 -37.85
N LEU A 103 0.64 -5.55 -36.98
CA LEU A 103 1.15 -6.93 -37.00
C LEU A 103 0.77 -7.72 -35.76
N LEU A 104 0.82 -7.11 -34.58
CA LEU A 104 0.59 -7.84 -33.32
C LEU A 104 -0.91 -7.87 -32.98
N PRO A 105 -1.49 -9.05 -32.71
CA PRO A 105 -2.86 -9.14 -32.22
C PRO A 105 -2.95 -8.60 -30.78
N THR A 106 -4.17 -8.32 -30.34
CA THR A 106 -4.43 -7.65 -29.05
C THR A 106 -3.83 -8.42 -27.88
N GLU A 107 -3.88 -9.75 -27.90
CA GLU A 107 -3.35 -10.62 -26.84
C GLU A 107 -1.84 -10.46 -26.68
N VAL A 108 -1.10 -10.34 -27.79
CA VAL A 108 0.35 -10.10 -27.76
C VAL A 108 0.65 -8.67 -27.29
N ARG A 109 -0.17 -7.69 -27.69
CA ARG A 109 -0.05 -6.32 -27.15
C ARG A 109 -0.28 -6.28 -25.65
N GLU A 110 -1.28 -7.00 -25.14
CA GLU A 110 -1.53 -7.12 -23.70
C GLU A 110 -0.35 -7.72 -22.94
N MET A 111 0.35 -8.71 -23.52
CA MET A 111 1.60 -9.23 -22.95
C MET A 111 2.70 -8.17 -22.92
N VAL A 112 2.88 -7.42 -24.02
CA VAL A 112 3.85 -6.31 -24.08
C VAL A 112 3.53 -5.25 -23.03
N TYR A 113 2.25 -4.86 -22.91
CA TYR A 113 1.81 -3.90 -21.91
C TYR A 113 2.01 -4.44 -20.49
N SER A 114 1.69 -5.70 -20.25
CA SER A 114 1.86 -6.32 -18.93
C SER A 114 3.33 -6.32 -18.52
N TYR A 115 4.23 -6.68 -19.43
CA TYR A 115 5.67 -6.59 -19.21
C TYR A 115 6.11 -5.15 -18.94
N ALA A 116 5.72 -4.20 -19.80
CA ALA A 116 6.13 -2.80 -19.71
C ALA A 116 5.59 -2.08 -18.46
N PHE A 117 4.41 -2.47 -17.96
CA PHE A 117 3.75 -1.81 -16.85
C PHE A 117 3.86 -2.55 -15.52
N THR A 118 4.53 -3.69 -15.43
CA THR A 118 4.79 -4.37 -14.15
C THR A 118 6.09 -3.83 -13.53
N ASP A 119 6.02 -3.45 -12.26
CA ASP A 119 7.17 -3.02 -11.45
C ASP A 119 7.91 -4.26 -10.95
N CYS A 120 9.14 -4.45 -11.42
CA CYS A 120 9.97 -5.59 -11.00
C CYS A 120 10.92 -5.21 -9.87
N ASN A 121 11.14 -3.91 -9.61
CA ASN A 121 12.18 -3.43 -8.72
C ASN A 121 11.66 -3.03 -7.33
N ALA A 122 10.55 -2.30 -7.25
CA ALA A 122 10.13 -1.65 -6.01
C ALA A 122 9.57 -2.60 -4.95
N SER A 123 9.19 -3.81 -5.36
CA SER A 123 8.56 -4.84 -4.53
C SER A 123 9.37 -6.13 -4.47
N SER A 124 10.68 -6.09 -4.74
CA SER A 124 11.50 -7.31 -4.66
C SER A 124 11.48 -7.90 -3.23
N PRO A 125 11.34 -9.22 -3.06
CA PRO A 125 11.31 -9.87 -1.75
C PRO A 125 12.71 -10.07 -1.13
N ASP A 126 13.77 -9.90 -1.91
CA ASP A 126 15.18 -10.09 -1.54
C ASP A 126 15.94 -8.77 -1.34
N TRP A 127 15.21 -7.69 -1.08
CA TRP A 127 15.80 -6.39 -0.80
C TRP A 127 15.24 -5.80 0.47
N ASP A 128 16.14 -5.48 1.40
CA ASP A 128 15.83 -4.63 2.53
C ASP A 128 15.49 -3.22 2.07
N ASN A 129 14.21 -2.90 2.10
CA ASN A 129 13.76 -1.58 1.75
C ASN A 129 14.07 -0.61 2.90
N PRO A 130 14.94 0.39 2.69
CA PRO A 130 15.44 1.19 3.80
C PRO A 130 14.39 2.18 4.35
N TYR A 131 13.26 2.37 3.64
CA TYR A 131 12.09 3.11 4.14
C TYR A 131 11.31 2.38 5.23
N ARG A 132 11.57 1.09 5.46
CA ARG A 132 11.02 0.36 6.61
C ARG A 132 11.59 0.85 7.92
N HIS A 133 12.83 1.32 7.91
CA HIS A 133 13.55 1.69 9.12
C HIS A 133 13.25 3.14 9.53
N ASN A 134 13.51 3.48 10.79
CA ASN A 134 13.56 4.87 11.21
C ASN A 134 14.75 5.55 10.50
N ILE A 135 14.48 6.19 9.36
CA ILE A 135 15.48 6.99 8.64
C ILE A 135 15.86 8.15 9.57
N PRO A 136 17.15 8.33 9.91
CA PRO A 136 17.59 9.47 10.69
C PRO A 136 17.22 10.79 9.98
N PRO A 137 16.86 11.85 10.72
CA PRO A 137 16.59 13.15 10.13
C PRO A 137 17.79 13.61 9.29
N GLY A 138 17.55 14.00 8.03
CA GLY A 138 18.59 14.51 7.11
C GLY A 138 19.18 13.50 6.12
N HIS A 139 18.83 12.20 6.21
CA HIS A 139 19.18 11.24 5.17
C HIS A 139 18.10 11.20 4.09
N ASP A 140 18.41 11.81 2.94
CA ASP A 140 17.57 11.76 1.74
C ASP A 140 17.77 10.40 1.06
N GLN A 141 17.05 9.39 1.52
CA GLN A 141 16.96 8.16 0.75
C GLN A 141 16.00 8.41 -0.41
N ARG A 142 16.44 8.08 -1.64
CA ARG A 142 15.60 8.05 -2.84
C ARG A 142 14.79 6.76 -2.90
N LYS A 143 13.45 6.86 -2.97
CA LYS A 143 12.59 5.66 -3.06
C LYS A 143 13.10 4.77 -4.19
N PRO A 144 13.03 3.42 -4.08
CA PRO A 144 13.55 2.53 -5.13
C PRO A 144 13.08 3.00 -6.51
N ALA A 145 13.92 3.07 -7.52
CA ALA A 145 13.42 3.47 -8.84
C ALA A 145 12.35 2.46 -9.30
N THR A 146 11.24 2.96 -9.84
CA THR A 146 10.26 2.12 -10.54
C THR A 146 10.75 1.92 -11.96
N ASP A 147 10.67 0.70 -12.48
CA ASP A 147 10.95 0.38 -13.88
C ASP A 147 9.71 0.36 -14.77
N VAL A 148 8.51 0.56 -14.19
CA VAL A 148 7.26 0.76 -14.93
C VAL A 148 7.42 1.83 -16.02
N ALA A 149 7.26 1.42 -17.28
CA ALA A 149 7.47 2.25 -18.46
C ALA A 149 6.28 3.18 -18.75
N ILE A 150 5.92 4.07 -17.81
CA ILE A 150 4.74 4.95 -17.92
C ILE A 150 4.80 5.88 -19.13
N ASN A 151 5.99 6.25 -19.59
CA ASN A 151 6.16 7.04 -20.82
C ASN A 151 5.56 6.34 -22.04
N PHE A 152 5.37 5.02 -22.00
CA PHE A 152 4.70 4.29 -23.05
C PHE A 152 3.25 4.76 -23.25
N LEU A 153 2.55 5.13 -22.17
CA LEU A 153 1.19 5.71 -22.23
C LEU A 153 1.14 7.07 -22.93
N GLN A 154 2.26 7.75 -23.12
CA GLN A 154 2.35 9.06 -23.78
C GLN A 154 2.65 8.95 -25.27
N THR A 155 2.92 7.75 -25.79
CA THR A 155 3.34 7.55 -27.19
C THR A 155 2.23 7.87 -28.18
N CYS A 156 1.05 7.28 -28.00
CA CYS A 156 -0.11 7.55 -28.83
C CYS A 156 -1.41 7.25 -28.10
N ARG A 157 -2.51 7.74 -28.68
CA ARG A 157 -3.86 7.56 -28.14
C ARG A 157 -4.32 6.10 -28.10
N ALA A 158 -3.95 5.29 -29.10
CA ALA A 158 -4.32 3.88 -29.14
C ALA A 158 -3.72 3.12 -27.94
N VAL A 159 -2.42 3.30 -27.68
CA VAL A 159 -1.74 2.72 -26.50
C VAL A 159 -2.40 3.20 -25.20
N TYR A 160 -2.67 4.50 -25.09
CA TYR A 160 -3.30 5.04 -23.88
C TYR A 160 -4.67 4.41 -23.62
N LEU A 161 -5.53 4.28 -24.64
CA LEU A 161 -6.86 3.69 -24.50
C LEU A 161 -6.83 2.21 -24.12
N GLU A 162 -5.87 1.43 -24.65
CA GLU A 162 -5.72 0.01 -24.29
C GLU A 162 -5.10 -0.19 -22.90
N ALA A 163 -4.22 0.71 -22.44
CA ALA A 163 -3.32 0.40 -21.32
C ALA A 163 -3.36 1.33 -20.11
N TYR A 164 -4.09 2.46 -20.12
CA TYR A 164 -4.00 3.47 -19.02
C TYR A 164 -4.32 2.93 -17.61
N LYS A 165 -5.07 1.82 -17.52
CA LYS A 165 -5.43 1.19 -16.24
C LYS A 165 -4.32 0.30 -15.69
N LEU A 166 -3.46 -0.24 -16.55
CA LEU A 166 -2.52 -1.31 -16.21
C LEU A 166 -1.49 -0.95 -15.14
N PRO A 167 -0.91 0.26 -15.10
CA PRO A 167 0.03 0.62 -14.03
C PRO A 167 -0.54 0.45 -12.61
N PHE A 168 -1.87 0.57 -12.42
CA PHE A 168 -2.51 0.40 -11.10
C PHE A 168 -3.12 -0.99 -10.90
N LEU A 169 -3.49 -1.67 -11.98
CA LEU A 169 -4.04 -3.02 -11.92
C LEU A 169 -2.96 -4.07 -11.68
N LEU A 170 -1.77 -3.87 -12.25
CA LEU A 170 -0.68 -4.84 -12.20
C LEU A 170 0.20 -4.67 -10.95
N ASN A 171 0.35 -3.44 -10.47
CA ASN A 171 1.28 -3.14 -9.39
C ASN A 171 0.57 -2.99 -8.04
N PRO A 172 1.18 -3.47 -6.95
CA PRO A 172 0.64 -3.27 -5.62
C PRO A 172 0.72 -1.80 -5.21
N PHE A 173 -0.22 -1.39 -4.37
CA PHE A 173 -0.05 -0.24 -3.52
C PHE A 173 0.85 -0.64 -2.34
N THR A 174 2.08 -0.15 -2.36
CA THR A 174 3.11 -0.54 -1.40
C THR A 174 3.19 0.44 -0.24
N VAL A 175 3.09 -0.08 0.97
CA VAL A 175 3.20 0.64 2.24
C VAL A 175 4.48 0.18 2.91
N TYR A 176 5.50 1.04 2.91
CA TYR A 176 6.78 0.73 3.51
C TYR A 176 6.78 0.95 5.02
N LYS A 177 6.01 1.95 5.47
CA LYS A 177 5.89 2.32 6.87
C LYS A 177 4.61 3.10 7.11
N TRP A 178 3.93 2.81 8.21
CA TRP A 178 2.76 3.58 8.62
C TRP A 178 3.14 4.93 9.22
N GLY A 179 2.40 5.96 8.80
CA GLY A 179 2.44 7.27 9.43
C GLY A 179 1.55 7.33 10.67
N THR A 180 1.56 8.47 11.36
CA THR A 180 0.61 8.77 12.44
C THR A 180 -0.83 8.85 11.92
N LEU A 181 -1.01 9.22 10.65
CA LEU A 181 -2.24 9.07 9.89
C LEU A 181 -1.91 8.46 8.53
N PRO A 182 -2.86 7.76 7.88
CA PRO A 182 -2.62 7.15 6.58
C PRO A 182 -2.14 8.11 5.49
N SER A 183 -2.48 9.41 5.58
CA SER A 183 -1.97 10.45 4.68
C SER A 183 -0.46 10.71 4.80
N TYR A 184 0.15 10.29 5.91
CA TYR A 184 1.58 10.38 6.19
C TYR A 184 2.31 9.05 6.00
N ASP A 185 1.63 8.01 5.52
CA ASP A 185 2.29 6.74 5.20
C ASP A 185 3.42 6.95 4.20
N ILE A 186 4.53 6.28 4.44
CA ILE A 186 5.58 6.15 3.45
C ILE A 186 5.13 5.06 2.47
N CYS A 187 4.40 5.49 1.45
CA CYS A 187 3.78 4.60 0.46
C CYS A 187 4.17 4.94 -0.98
N ARG A 188 3.85 4.00 -1.88
CA ARG A 188 3.94 4.12 -3.33
C ARG A 188 2.73 3.46 -3.99
N PRO A 189 2.04 4.16 -4.93
CA PRO A 189 2.09 5.62 -5.13
C PRO A 189 1.69 6.37 -3.84
N ARG A 190 2.01 7.66 -3.73
CA ARG A 190 1.57 8.44 -2.56
C ARG A 190 0.06 8.67 -2.61
N PHE A 191 -0.66 8.43 -1.52
CA PHE A 191 -2.12 8.65 -1.45
C PHE A 191 -2.54 10.05 -1.92
N LEU A 192 -1.75 11.07 -1.59
CA LEU A 192 -2.03 12.47 -1.91
C LEU A 192 -1.79 12.80 -3.40
N GLU A 193 -1.15 11.91 -4.14
CA GLU A 193 -0.86 12.06 -5.57
C GLU A 193 -1.85 11.28 -6.45
N LEU A 194 -2.65 10.41 -5.85
CA LEU A 194 -3.66 9.62 -6.56
C LEU A 194 -4.88 10.46 -6.95
N ALA A 195 -5.31 10.31 -8.20
CA ALA A 195 -6.66 10.65 -8.62
C ALA A 195 -7.66 9.58 -8.17
N PRO A 196 -8.96 9.93 -7.99
CA PRO A 196 -10.00 8.98 -7.58
C PRO A 196 -10.07 7.72 -8.46
N TRP A 197 -9.97 7.88 -9.77
CA TRP A 197 -10.00 6.75 -10.70
C TRP A 197 -8.76 5.85 -10.59
N GLN A 198 -7.60 6.40 -10.21
CA GLN A 198 -6.38 5.61 -9.99
C GLN A 198 -6.51 4.79 -8.70
N PHE A 199 -7.01 5.42 -7.64
CA PHE A 199 -7.30 4.73 -6.37
C PHE A 199 -8.32 3.59 -6.58
N ALA A 200 -9.34 3.82 -7.41
CA ALA A 200 -10.33 2.81 -7.77
C ALA A 200 -9.70 1.56 -8.40
N LEU A 201 -8.62 1.70 -9.17
CA LEU A 201 -7.98 0.59 -9.88
C LEU A 201 -7.07 -0.28 -8.99
N ILE A 202 -6.69 0.19 -7.80
CA ILE A 202 -5.86 -0.58 -6.88
C ILE A 202 -6.62 -1.84 -6.44
N GLN A 203 -6.04 -3.01 -6.70
CA GLN A 203 -6.56 -4.32 -6.28
C GLN A 203 -5.54 -5.16 -5.51
N SER A 204 -4.30 -4.69 -5.41
CA SER A 204 -3.19 -5.37 -4.76
C SER A 204 -2.58 -4.43 -3.71
N ILE A 205 -2.35 -4.92 -2.50
CA ILE A 205 -1.73 -4.15 -1.40
C ILE A 205 -0.51 -4.91 -0.91
N ASP A 206 0.60 -4.21 -0.71
CA ASP A 206 1.85 -4.77 -0.15
C ASP A 206 2.25 -3.95 1.07
N ILE A 207 2.25 -4.56 2.26
CA ILE A 207 2.43 -3.87 3.53
C ILE A 207 3.66 -4.43 4.24
N SER A 208 4.62 -3.56 4.52
CA SER A 208 5.71 -3.82 5.46
C SER A 208 5.28 -3.36 6.85
N LEU A 209 5.45 -4.23 7.84
CA LEU A 209 4.92 -4.03 9.18
C LEU A 209 5.64 -4.91 10.22
N THR A 210 5.64 -4.45 11.46
CA THR A 210 6.16 -5.23 12.59
C THR A 210 5.21 -6.34 13.02
N GLN A 211 5.72 -7.38 13.67
CA GLN A 211 4.89 -8.44 14.24
C GLN A 211 3.84 -7.88 15.23
N THR A 212 4.20 -6.86 16.01
CA THR A 212 3.26 -6.21 16.95
C THR A 212 2.12 -5.51 16.21
N GLU A 213 2.44 -4.88 15.09
CA GLU A 213 1.49 -4.20 14.22
C GLU A 213 0.54 -5.16 13.51
N LEU A 214 1.07 -6.34 13.13
CA LEU A 214 0.29 -7.43 12.55
C LEU A 214 -0.71 -8.00 13.54
N GLU A 215 -0.22 -8.40 14.71
CA GLU A 215 -0.97 -9.09 15.76
C GLU A 215 -1.87 -8.14 16.57
N GLY A 216 -1.70 -6.83 16.39
CA GLY A 216 -2.47 -5.78 17.05
C GLY A 216 -3.60 -5.19 16.20
N LYS A 217 -4.16 -4.07 16.69
CA LYS A 217 -5.18 -3.28 15.97
C LYS A 217 -4.69 -2.57 14.70
N PRO A 218 -3.42 -2.16 14.56
CA PRO A 218 -3.01 -1.35 13.41
C PRO A 218 -3.35 -1.95 12.04
N LEU A 219 -3.05 -3.23 11.79
CA LEU A 219 -3.39 -3.90 10.54
C LEU A 219 -4.92 -3.88 10.29
N GLN A 220 -5.70 -4.24 11.31
CA GLN A 220 -7.16 -4.25 11.23
C GLN A 220 -7.71 -2.87 10.89
N HIS A 221 -7.24 -1.83 11.59
CA HIS A 221 -7.65 -0.47 11.33
C HIS A 221 -7.31 -0.06 9.89
N TYR A 222 -6.10 -0.37 9.46
CA TYR A 222 -5.62 -0.06 8.11
C TYR A 222 -6.47 -0.70 7.02
N LEU A 223 -6.68 -2.02 7.10
CA LEU A 223 -7.46 -2.77 6.11
C LEU A 223 -8.96 -2.41 6.15
N LYS A 224 -9.49 -2.04 7.32
CA LYS A 224 -10.87 -1.54 7.45
C LYS A 224 -11.08 -0.25 6.65
N VAL A 225 -10.09 0.64 6.61
CA VAL A 225 -10.17 1.90 5.85
C VAL A 225 -10.18 1.65 4.34
N TRP A 226 -9.70 0.51 3.85
CA TRP A 226 -9.79 0.15 2.42
C TRP A 226 -11.19 -0.24 1.95
N ARG A 227 -12.15 -0.49 2.86
CA ARG A 227 -13.56 -0.77 2.52
C ARG A 227 -13.70 -1.94 1.53
N ALA A 228 -13.07 -3.07 1.86
CA ALA A 228 -12.99 -4.23 0.98
C ALA A 228 -14.38 -4.78 0.59
N LYS A 229 -15.35 -4.75 1.51
CA LYS A 229 -16.73 -5.19 1.25
C LYS A 229 -17.43 -4.29 0.24
N GLU A 230 -17.30 -2.99 0.41
CA GLU A 230 -17.87 -1.98 -0.49
C GLU A 230 -17.25 -2.06 -1.89
N ARG A 231 -15.94 -2.28 -1.97
CA ARG A 231 -15.23 -2.54 -3.24
C ARG A 231 -15.71 -3.82 -3.91
N HIS A 232 -15.88 -4.90 -3.15
CA HIS A 232 -16.44 -6.15 -3.66
C HIS A 232 -17.85 -5.97 -4.25
N GLN A 233 -18.65 -5.07 -3.67
CA GLN A 233 -20.00 -4.74 -4.14
C GLN A 233 -20.02 -3.74 -5.32
N GLY A 234 -18.87 -3.37 -5.89
CA GLY A 234 -18.81 -2.48 -7.05
C GLY A 234 -19.06 -1.01 -6.72
N SER A 235 -18.70 -0.56 -5.51
CA SER A 235 -18.74 0.86 -5.16
C SER A 235 -17.88 1.70 -6.10
N VAL A 236 -18.23 2.98 -6.27
CA VAL A 236 -17.40 3.93 -7.01
C VAL A 236 -16.62 4.83 -6.07
N ILE A 237 -15.42 5.22 -6.51
CA ILE A 237 -14.59 6.18 -5.78
C ILE A 237 -15.02 7.59 -6.15
N VAL A 238 -15.25 8.40 -5.13
CA VAL A 238 -15.54 9.83 -5.26
C VAL A 238 -14.40 10.67 -4.66
N PRO A 239 -14.11 11.88 -5.16
CA PRO A 239 -13.09 12.77 -4.61
C PRO A 239 -13.30 13.10 -3.13
N ARG A 240 -12.28 13.75 -2.56
CA ARG A 240 -11.99 13.98 -1.14
C ARG A 240 -13.02 14.80 -0.35
N PHE A 241 -14.19 15.13 -0.90
CA PHE A 241 -15.25 15.98 -0.30
C PHE A 241 -15.72 15.60 1.13
N TYR A 242 -15.18 14.56 1.76
CA TYR A 242 -15.74 13.90 2.94
C TYR A 242 -14.79 13.79 4.12
N GLN A 243 -13.63 14.47 4.12
CA GLN A 243 -12.72 14.40 5.27
C GLN A 243 -13.21 15.17 6.49
N GLU A 244 -13.78 16.36 6.30
CA GLU A 244 -14.21 17.21 7.42
C GLU A 244 -15.69 17.01 7.82
N THR A 245 -16.52 16.50 6.91
CA THR A 245 -17.92 16.18 7.22
C THR A 245 -18.10 14.76 7.74
N ARG A 246 -17.35 14.42 8.79
CA ARG A 246 -17.44 13.13 9.50
C ARG A 246 -18.87 12.75 9.90
N ASN A 247 -19.78 13.73 10.03
CA ASN A 247 -21.16 13.52 10.48
C ASN A 247 -22.26 13.95 9.48
N VAL A 248 -21.98 14.74 8.44
CA VAL A 248 -23.05 15.41 7.66
C VAL A 248 -23.63 14.53 6.54
N TYR A 249 -22.83 13.62 5.95
CA TYR A 249 -23.25 12.77 4.83
C TYR A 249 -23.37 11.29 5.14
N GLY A 250 -23.45 10.93 6.43
CA GLY A 250 -23.33 9.55 6.94
C GLY A 250 -24.28 8.48 6.38
N ARG A 251 -25.17 8.82 5.43
CA ARG A 251 -26.10 7.87 4.81
C ARG A 251 -25.71 7.38 3.41
N HIS A 252 -24.81 8.05 2.69
CA HIS A 252 -24.61 7.74 1.25
C HIS A 252 -23.17 7.51 0.81
N THR A 253 -22.17 7.98 1.56
CA THR A 253 -20.76 7.83 1.20
C THR A 253 -19.96 7.34 2.41
N MET A 254 -19.12 6.35 2.20
CA MET A 254 -18.23 5.77 3.21
C MET A 254 -16.81 6.28 3.02
N GLN A 255 -16.17 6.76 4.08
CA GLN A 255 -14.80 7.25 4.01
C GLN A 255 -13.79 6.11 3.80
N SER A 256 -12.83 6.33 2.89
CA SER A 256 -11.63 5.50 2.68
C SER A 256 -10.44 6.40 2.37
N PHE A 257 -9.53 6.56 3.34
CA PHE A 257 -8.37 7.45 3.25
C PHE A 257 -8.78 8.90 2.88
N ASN A 258 -8.30 9.37 1.73
CA ASN A 258 -8.58 10.68 1.14
C ASN A 258 -9.77 10.64 0.16
N PHE A 259 -10.54 9.55 0.13
CA PHE A 259 -11.60 9.33 -0.84
C PHE A 259 -12.90 8.91 -0.17
N GLY A 260 -14.01 9.08 -0.87
CA GLY A 260 -15.29 8.47 -0.51
C GLY A 260 -15.57 7.25 -1.38
N LEU A 261 -16.29 6.28 -0.83
CA LEU A 261 -16.91 5.19 -1.58
C LEU A 261 -18.41 5.37 -1.55
N ARG A 262 -19.03 5.36 -2.72
CA ARG A 262 -20.48 5.37 -2.87
C ARG A 262 -20.94 4.03 -3.42
N GLN A 263 -21.84 3.38 -2.70
CA GLN A 263 -22.55 2.23 -3.22
C GLN A 263 -23.62 2.70 -4.20
N PRO A 264 -23.60 2.21 -5.44
CA PRO A 264 -24.64 2.55 -6.40
C PRO A 264 -25.90 1.71 -6.20
N LYS A 265 -27.05 2.24 -6.61
CA LYS A 265 -28.33 1.50 -6.60
C LYS A 265 -28.38 0.40 -7.66
N LEU A 266 -27.59 0.56 -8.72
CA LEU A 266 -27.47 -0.36 -9.85
C LEU A 266 -25.99 -0.69 -10.05
N PRO A 267 -25.64 -1.87 -10.59
CA PRO A 267 -24.27 -2.14 -11.01
C PRO A 267 -23.78 -1.04 -11.95
N LEU A 268 -22.72 -0.33 -11.55
CA LEU A 268 -22.10 0.67 -12.42
C LEU A 268 -21.01 0.01 -13.26
N MET A 269 -20.78 0.57 -14.44
CA MET A 269 -19.61 0.31 -15.26
C MET A 269 -18.68 1.51 -15.24
N ASP A 270 -17.40 1.28 -15.54
CA ASP A 270 -16.44 2.36 -15.72
C ASP A 270 -16.97 3.36 -16.76
N GLY A 271 -16.86 4.66 -16.46
CA GLY A 271 -17.27 5.70 -17.39
C GLY A 271 -18.75 6.09 -17.28
N MET A 272 -19.54 5.41 -16.44
CA MET A 272 -20.92 5.81 -16.20
C MET A 272 -20.98 7.12 -15.39
N PRO A 273 -21.87 8.06 -15.76
CA PRO A 273 -22.04 9.30 -15.03
C PRO A 273 -22.61 9.04 -13.64
N VAL A 274 -22.03 9.69 -12.64
CA VAL A 274 -22.45 9.64 -11.24
C VAL A 274 -22.59 11.07 -10.75
N ALA A 275 -23.73 11.35 -10.11
CA ALA A 275 -23.94 12.63 -9.45
C ALA A 275 -23.04 12.72 -8.21
N MET A 276 -22.11 13.64 -8.21
CA MET A 276 -21.18 13.93 -7.14
C MET A 276 -21.83 14.99 -6.24
N PRO A 277 -21.97 14.75 -4.92
CA PRO A 277 -22.47 15.79 -4.05
C PRO A 277 -21.50 16.97 -4.08
N ASN A 278 -22.07 18.16 -4.20
CA ASN A 278 -21.31 19.40 -4.18
C ASN A 278 -21.05 19.79 -2.72
N LYS A 279 -19.82 20.18 -2.37
CA LYS A 279 -19.54 20.69 -1.01
C LYS A 279 -20.40 21.91 -0.66
N SER A 280 -20.75 22.73 -1.65
CA SER A 280 -21.63 23.88 -1.43
C SER A 280 -22.99 23.51 -0.86
N SER A 281 -23.47 22.27 -1.10
CA SER A 281 -24.73 21.78 -0.51
C SER A 281 -24.72 21.63 1.02
N ILE A 282 -23.55 21.75 1.66
CA ILE A 282 -23.38 21.80 3.13
C ILE A 282 -23.72 23.20 3.65
N PHE A 283 -23.48 24.23 2.85
CA PHE A 283 -23.83 25.60 3.17
C PHE A 283 -25.28 25.83 2.74
N LEU A 284 -26.18 25.95 3.72
CA LEU A 284 -27.64 26.00 3.51
C LEU A 284 -28.11 27.05 2.49
N ASP A 285 -27.30 28.08 2.25
CA ASP A 285 -27.62 29.19 1.35
C ASP A 285 -27.14 29.00 -0.10
N TYR A 286 -26.39 27.91 -0.41
CA TYR A 286 -25.79 27.72 -1.73
C TYR A 286 -26.25 26.43 -2.41
N ARG A 287 -27.38 26.50 -3.12
CA ARG A 287 -27.88 25.41 -3.98
C ARG A 287 -27.13 25.38 -5.31
N SER A 288 -25.90 24.89 -5.32
CA SER A 288 -25.29 24.49 -6.59
C SER A 288 -25.89 23.16 -7.04
N PRO A 289 -26.15 22.97 -8.35
CA PRO A 289 -26.52 21.66 -8.86
C PRO A 289 -25.42 20.64 -8.55
N PRO A 290 -25.78 19.36 -8.30
CA PRO A 290 -24.79 18.31 -8.16
C PRO A 290 -23.95 18.23 -9.42
N MET A 291 -22.63 18.16 -9.25
CA MET A 291 -21.74 17.94 -10.39
C MET A 291 -21.92 16.52 -10.90
N SER A 292 -21.90 16.31 -12.21
CA SER A 292 -21.82 14.96 -12.78
C SER A 292 -20.38 14.66 -13.16
N ALA A 293 -19.87 13.51 -12.75
CA ALA A 293 -18.59 12.98 -13.21
C ALA A 293 -18.74 11.50 -13.57
N ARG A 294 -18.00 11.05 -14.57
CA ARG A 294 -17.90 9.64 -14.94
C ARG A 294 -17.01 8.92 -13.95
N ALA A 295 -17.56 7.93 -13.27
CA ALA A 295 -16.87 7.25 -12.19
C ALA A 295 -16.09 6.02 -12.68
N MET A 296 -15.03 5.68 -11.95
CA MET A 296 -14.35 4.40 -12.05
C MET A 296 -14.87 3.47 -10.94
N VAL A 297 -15.24 2.25 -11.29
CA VAL A 297 -15.68 1.26 -10.31
C VAL A 297 -14.47 0.79 -9.51
N ALA A 298 -14.58 0.84 -8.18
CA ALA A 298 -13.53 0.41 -7.29
C ALA A 298 -13.32 -1.10 -7.45
N ARG A 299 -12.09 -1.48 -7.79
CA ARG A 299 -11.73 -2.88 -7.98
C ARG A 299 -11.72 -3.60 -6.63
N PRO A 300 -12.22 -4.84 -6.57
CA PRO A 300 -12.09 -5.65 -5.38
C PRO A 300 -10.61 -5.88 -5.04
N LEU A 301 -10.27 -5.96 -3.76
CA LEU A 301 -8.93 -6.30 -3.32
C LEU A 301 -8.72 -7.80 -3.53
N LYS A 302 -7.80 -8.15 -4.43
CA LYS A 302 -7.48 -9.53 -4.83
C LYS A 302 -6.18 -10.05 -4.23
N THR A 303 -5.23 -9.17 -3.95
CA THR A 303 -3.91 -9.57 -3.46
C THR A 303 -3.53 -8.76 -2.23
N LEU A 304 -3.03 -9.45 -1.22
CA LEU A 304 -2.43 -8.85 -0.04
C LEU A 304 -1.07 -9.48 0.19
N THR A 305 -0.03 -8.66 0.30
CA THR A 305 1.31 -9.08 0.71
C THR A 305 1.59 -8.46 2.07
N LEU A 306 2.01 -9.27 3.05
CA LEU A 306 2.45 -8.83 4.36
C LEU A 306 3.92 -9.20 4.52
N ARG A 307 4.74 -8.22 4.89
CA ARG A 307 6.18 -8.37 5.00
C ARG A 307 6.65 -8.11 6.43
N LEU A 308 7.30 -9.11 7.01
CA LEU A 308 8.02 -9.00 8.27
C LEU A 308 9.51 -9.10 7.95
N GLY A 309 10.23 -7.99 8.09
CA GLY A 309 11.68 -7.92 8.00
C GLY A 309 12.39 -8.55 9.19
N ARG A 310 13.71 -8.71 9.10
CA ARG A 310 14.55 -9.28 10.18
C ARG A 310 14.45 -8.58 11.54
N MET A 311 14.16 -7.28 11.55
CA MET A 311 14.01 -6.49 12.78
C MET A 311 12.55 -6.38 13.25
N ASP A 312 11.60 -6.77 12.40
CA ASP A 312 10.16 -6.58 12.60
C ASP A 312 9.58 -7.62 13.57
N TRP A 313 10.30 -8.70 13.84
CA TRP A 313 9.95 -9.68 14.85
C TRP A 313 10.01 -9.07 16.24
N ARG A 314 9.02 -9.36 17.09
CA ARG A 314 9.01 -8.89 18.48
C ARG A 314 10.26 -9.36 19.25
N ARG A 315 10.78 -10.53 18.89
CA ARG A 315 11.97 -11.14 19.48
C ARG A 315 13.18 -11.11 18.53
N SER A 316 13.24 -10.10 17.66
CA SER A 316 14.40 -9.87 16.78
C SER A 316 15.70 -9.78 17.58
N GLY A 317 15.66 -9.21 18.80
CA GLY A 317 16.80 -9.05 19.71
C GLY A 317 17.20 -10.26 20.57
N ALA A 318 16.46 -11.37 20.53
CA ALA A 318 16.83 -12.61 21.23
C ALA A 318 17.95 -13.38 20.53
N ARG A 319 18.82 -14.06 21.28
CA ARG A 319 19.92 -14.86 20.70
C ARG A 319 19.36 -16.04 19.87
N PRO A 320 20.06 -16.48 18.81
CA PRO A 320 19.66 -17.67 18.04
C PRO A 320 19.57 -18.94 18.89
N SER A 321 20.43 -19.07 19.89
CA SER A 321 20.48 -20.18 20.85
C SER A 321 19.57 -20.01 22.07
N SER A 322 18.75 -18.95 22.11
CA SER A 322 17.86 -18.69 23.24
C SER A 322 16.81 -19.79 23.43
N MET A 323 16.30 -19.91 24.66
CA MET A 323 15.27 -20.87 25.03
C MET A 323 13.97 -20.63 24.23
N SER A 324 13.07 -21.63 24.24
CA SER A 324 11.84 -21.64 23.43
C SER A 324 10.92 -20.41 23.55
N LEU A 325 10.96 -19.70 24.68
CA LEU A 325 10.18 -18.48 24.92
C LEU A 325 10.78 -17.22 24.27
N GLU A 326 11.99 -17.29 23.73
CA GLU A 326 12.67 -16.17 23.07
C GLU A 326 12.82 -16.38 21.55
N GLN A 327 12.43 -17.55 21.05
CA GLN A 327 12.49 -17.89 19.63
C GLN A 327 11.37 -17.20 18.82
N LEU A 328 11.60 -17.11 17.50
CA LEU A 328 10.58 -16.67 16.55
C LEU A 328 9.35 -17.58 16.65
N ALA A 329 8.19 -16.98 16.87
CA ALA A 329 6.91 -17.66 16.90
C ALA A 329 5.86 -16.73 16.31
N PHE A 330 4.94 -17.27 15.51
CA PHE A 330 4.00 -16.48 14.74
C PHE A 330 2.84 -17.40 14.29
N ASP A 331 1.59 -17.01 14.51
CA ASP A 331 0.42 -17.81 14.12
C ASP A 331 -0.85 -16.92 13.95
N PRO A 332 -1.74 -17.18 12.97
CA PRO A 332 -2.97 -16.42 12.74
C PRO A 332 -4.04 -16.55 13.81
N ALA A 333 -3.98 -17.60 14.64
CA ALA A 333 -4.88 -17.77 15.78
C ALA A 333 -4.39 -17.04 17.03
N LEU A 334 -3.23 -16.38 16.97
CA LEU A 334 -2.63 -15.67 18.08
C LEU A 334 -2.58 -14.16 17.80
N GLY A 335 -2.39 -13.38 18.87
CA GLY A 335 -2.53 -11.93 18.84
C GLY A 335 -3.94 -11.46 19.22
N GLY A 336 -4.11 -10.17 19.48
CA GLY A 336 -5.38 -9.63 19.95
C GLY A 336 -5.27 -8.29 20.68
N GLU A 337 -6.44 -7.68 20.90
CA GLU A 337 -6.56 -6.35 21.53
C GLU A 337 -5.90 -6.32 22.91
N GLY A 338 -4.78 -5.59 23.02
CA GLY A 338 -4.11 -5.36 24.29
C GLY A 338 -3.01 -6.35 24.66
N SER A 339 -2.63 -7.25 23.73
CA SER A 339 -1.44 -8.13 23.72
C SER A 339 -0.62 -8.14 25.01
N ARG A 340 -1.20 -8.66 26.10
CA ARG A 340 -0.45 -8.86 27.35
C ARG A 340 0.70 -9.81 27.03
N PRO A 341 1.87 -9.70 27.66
CA PRO A 341 3.00 -10.61 27.44
C PRO A 341 2.64 -12.10 27.44
N ALA A 342 1.63 -12.48 28.22
CA ALA A 342 1.12 -13.85 28.31
C ALA A 342 0.40 -14.37 27.05
N GLN A 343 -0.11 -13.49 26.17
CA GLN A 343 -0.82 -13.86 24.94
C GLN A 343 0.10 -13.87 23.70
N TRP A 344 1.40 -13.66 23.90
CA TRP A 344 2.34 -13.62 22.79
C TRP A 344 2.59 -15.02 22.24
N PRO A 345 2.77 -15.17 20.92
CA PRO A 345 3.16 -16.44 20.36
C PRO A 345 4.43 -16.99 21.00
N THR A 346 4.37 -18.27 21.38
CA THR A 346 5.53 -19.05 21.79
C THR A 346 5.67 -20.23 20.85
N VAL A 347 6.89 -20.75 20.70
CA VAL A 347 7.12 -21.91 19.82
C VAL A 347 6.27 -23.11 20.25
N PRO A 348 6.17 -23.48 21.55
CA PRO A 348 5.32 -24.60 21.95
C PRO A 348 3.85 -24.38 21.60
N LEU A 349 3.32 -23.17 21.78
CA LEU A 349 1.93 -22.85 21.46
C LEU A 349 1.68 -22.93 19.94
N MET A 350 2.54 -22.33 19.13
CA MET A 350 2.46 -22.39 17.67
C MET A 350 2.51 -23.84 17.16
N GLN A 351 3.42 -24.66 17.70
CA GLN A 351 3.54 -26.08 17.35
C GLN A 351 2.33 -26.90 17.77
N ARG A 352 1.76 -26.62 18.96
CA ARG A 352 0.52 -27.24 19.44
C ARG A 352 -0.63 -26.97 18.47
N LEU A 353 -0.87 -25.70 18.13
CA LEU A 353 -1.92 -25.29 17.19
C LEU A 353 -1.72 -25.93 15.80
N ALA A 354 -0.49 -25.99 15.30
CA ALA A 354 -0.20 -26.67 14.04
C ALA A 354 -0.49 -28.18 14.12
N THR A 355 -0.20 -28.83 15.25
CA THR A 355 -0.50 -30.25 15.47
C THR A 355 -2.00 -30.50 15.50
N GLU A 356 -2.76 -29.66 16.19
CA GLU A 356 -4.23 -29.72 16.22
C GLU A 356 -4.82 -29.60 14.81
N ARG A 357 -4.38 -28.60 14.03
CA ARG A 357 -4.82 -28.43 12.62
C ARG A 357 -4.52 -29.64 11.75
N ARG A 358 -3.34 -30.26 11.91
CA ARG A 358 -2.97 -31.50 11.18
C ARG A 358 -3.85 -32.69 11.58
N ALA A 359 -4.31 -32.73 12.83
CA ALA A 359 -5.26 -33.73 13.30
C ALA A 359 -6.72 -33.45 12.87
N GLY A 360 -6.97 -32.38 12.11
CA GLY A 360 -8.31 -31.92 11.72
C GLY A 360 -9.04 -31.13 12.80
N GLY A 361 -8.38 -30.86 13.94
CA GLY A 361 -8.89 -30.00 14.99
C GLY A 361 -8.71 -28.52 14.66
N TRP A 362 -9.67 -27.70 15.09
CA TRP A 362 -9.55 -26.24 15.04
C TRP A 362 -9.46 -25.68 16.45
N PRO A 363 -8.51 -24.77 16.73
CA PRO A 363 -8.37 -24.20 18.05
C PRO A 363 -9.59 -23.33 18.36
N ILE A 364 -10.43 -23.82 19.26
CA ILE A 364 -11.52 -23.07 19.89
C ILE A 364 -10.99 -22.65 21.26
N GLU A 365 -10.14 -21.64 21.28
CA GLU A 365 -9.80 -20.99 22.54
C GLU A 365 -10.36 -19.57 22.48
N ASP A 366 -11.66 -19.45 22.76
CA ASP A 366 -12.09 -18.31 23.56
C ASP A 366 -11.80 -18.71 25.02
N PRO A 367 -10.70 -18.22 25.62
CA PRO A 367 -10.31 -18.57 26.98
C PRO A 367 -11.36 -18.18 28.03
N ASP A 368 -12.34 -17.33 27.67
CA ASP A 368 -13.43 -16.91 28.54
C ASP A 368 -14.76 -17.65 28.25
N SER A 369 -14.85 -18.48 27.20
CA SER A 369 -16.10 -19.21 26.89
C SER A 369 -16.26 -20.44 27.79
N LYS A 370 -17.05 -20.30 28.85
CA LYS A 370 -17.36 -21.37 29.82
C LYS A 370 -18.32 -22.46 29.31
N SER A 371 -18.54 -22.62 28.01
CA SER A 371 -19.54 -23.58 27.49
C SER A 371 -19.00 -24.48 26.37
N PRO A 372 -18.68 -25.76 26.67
CA PRO A 372 -18.16 -26.72 25.69
C PRO A 372 -19.21 -27.37 24.77
N SER A 373 -20.51 -27.09 24.90
CA SER A 373 -21.54 -28.08 24.50
C SER A 373 -22.39 -27.81 23.24
N GLN A 374 -22.13 -26.79 22.42
CA GLN A 374 -22.81 -26.65 21.11
C GLN A 374 -21.91 -26.08 20.02
N LEU A 375 -20.88 -26.85 19.64
CA LEU A 375 -20.04 -26.56 18.49
C LEU A 375 -20.57 -27.30 17.26
N GLN A 376 -21.54 -26.69 16.58
CA GLN A 376 -21.75 -26.97 15.17
C GLN A 376 -20.48 -26.61 14.39
N TRP A 377 -20.21 -27.38 13.33
CA TRP A 377 -19.07 -27.25 12.42
C TRP A 377 -18.66 -25.79 12.12
N PRO A 378 -17.36 -25.50 11.95
CA PRO A 378 -16.75 -24.20 12.20
C PRO A 378 -16.93 -23.25 11.00
N SER A 379 -18.15 -22.77 10.75
CA SER A 379 -18.41 -21.92 9.58
C SER A 379 -18.04 -20.44 9.78
N GLN A 380 -17.71 -19.98 10.99
CA GLN A 380 -17.56 -18.52 11.20
C GLN A 380 -16.62 -18.03 12.32
N ARG A 381 -15.96 -18.91 13.09
CA ARG A 381 -15.23 -18.51 14.32
C ARG A 381 -13.75 -18.95 14.39
N GLN A 382 -13.11 -19.29 13.26
CA GLN A 382 -11.73 -19.78 13.29
C GLN A 382 -10.71 -18.75 13.79
N TYR A 383 -11.06 -17.47 13.73
CA TYR A 383 -10.23 -16.36 14.18
C TYR A 383 -11.15 -15.30 14.78
N ILE A 384 -11.24 -15.19 16.11
CA ILE A 384 -11.96 -14.10 16.76
C ILE A 384 -10.94 -13.09 17.24
N SER A 385 -11.00 -11.87 16.73
CA SER A 385 -10.14 -10.75 17.17
C SER A 385 -8.63 -10.93 16.94
N THR A 386 -8.21 -11.90 16.12
CA THR A 386 -6.81 -12.10 15.71
C THR A 386 -6.56 -11.54 14.31
N TRP A 387 -5.29 -11.46 13.88
CA TRP A 387 -4.97 -10.99 12.53
C TRP A 387 -5.48 -11.94 11.43
N GLY A 388 -5.60 -13.25 11.71
CA GLY A 388 -6.24 -14.21 10.79
C GLY A 388 -7.70 -13.83 10.46
N SER A 389 -8.42 -13.23 11.43
CA SER A 389 -9.79 -12.75 11.25
C SER A 389 -9.85 -11.53 10.32
N VAL A 390 -8.83 -10.68 10.39
CA VAL A 390 -8.70 -9.49 9.54
C VAL A 390 -8.53 -9.90 8.09
N ILE A 391 -7.73 -10.94 7.83
CA ILE A 391 -7.56 -11.50 6.48
C ILE A 391 -8.86 -12.13 5.98
N SER A 392 -9.52 -12.90 6.84
CA SER A 392 -10.78 -13.58 6.57
C SER A 392 -11.89 -12.62 6.14
N ALA A 393 -11.88 -11.40 6.68
CA ALA A 393 -12.85 -10.34 6.38
C ALA A 393 -12.67 -9.68 4.99
N LEU A 394 -11.73 -10.15 4.15
CA LEU A 394 -11.48 -9.63 2.80
C LEU A 394 -12.18 -10.50 1.73
N PRO A 395 -13.43 -10.18 1.31
CA PRO A 395 -14.30 -11.11 0.56
C PRO A 395 -13.78 -11.49 -0.84
N SER A 396 -12.93 -10.64 -1.42
CA SER A 396 -12.38 -10.82 -2.78
C SER A 396 -10.92 -11.26 -2.80
N LEU A 397 -10.32 -11.52 -1.64
CA LEU A 397 -8.92 -11.90 -1.56
C LEU A 397 -8.72 -13.24 -2.27
N HIS A 398 -7.85 -13.26 -3.27
CA HIS A 398 -7.44 -14.45 -4.02
C HIS A 398 -6.10 -14.98 -3.53
N THR A 399 -5.20 -14.06 -3.17
CA THR A 399 -3.83 -14.41 -2.77
C THR A 399 -3.44 -13.61 -1.54
N LEU A 400 -3.06 -14.30 -0.47
CA LEU A 400 -2.25 -13.75 0.62
C LEU A 400 -0.81 -14.21 0.44
N THR A 401 0.13 -13.28 0.38
CA THR A 401 1.56 -13.59 0.38
C THR A 401 2.18 -13.13 1.69
N LEU A 402 2.90 -14.01 2.37
CA LEU A 402 3.71 -13.68 3.54
C LEU A 402 5.18 -13.71 3.12
N ILE A 403 5.88 -12.62 3.37
CA ILE A 403 7.32 -12.50 3.15
C ILE A 403 7.96 -12.35 4.53
N LEU A 404 8.59 -13.43 4.98
CA LEU A 404 9.18 -13.54 6.31
C LEU A 404 10.69 -13.57 6.17
N GLU A 405 11.36 -12.57 6.71
CA GLU A 405 12.81 -12.40 6.65
C GLU A 405 13.39 -12.49 8.05
N THR A 406 14.53 -13.17 8.21
CA THR A 406 15.30 -13.15 9.45
C THR A 406 16.79 -13.18 9.18
N PHE A 407 17.58 -13.05 10.25
CA PHE A 407 19.01 -13.22 10.21
C PHE A 407 19.40 -14.67 9.91
N HIS A 408 20.46 -14.90 9.15
CA HIS A 408 20.92 -16.24 8.80
C HIS A 408 21.03 -17.19 10.01
N ASP A 409 21.57 -16.72 11.14
CA ASP A 409 21.71 -17.55 12.35
C ASP A 409 20.37 -18.01 12.95
N LYS A 410 19.26 -17.32 12.63
CA LYS A 410 17.89 -17.68 13.05
C LYS A 410 17.15 -18.53 12.02
N LYS A 411 17.81 -19.01 10.96
CA LYS A 411 17.20 -19.83 9.91
C LYS A 411 16.35 -20.97 10.45
N ALA A 412 16.88 -21.74 11.41
CA ALA A 412 16.15 -22.88 12.00
C ALA A 412 14.85 -22.46 12.72
N GLN A 413 14.83 -21.28 13.35
CA GLN A 413 13.64 -20.74 14.00
C GLN A 413 12.60 -20.32 12.94
N LEU A 414 13.05 -19.67 11.85
CA LEU A 414 12.17 -19.34 10.74
C LEU A 414 11.60 -20.59 10.07
N ASP A 415 12.42 -21.61 9.82
CA ASP A 415 11.96 -22.89 9.25
C ASP A 415 10.88 -23.55 10.13
N ALA A 416 11.00 -23.47 11.47
CA ALA A 416 9.96 -23.95 12.39
C ALA A 416 8.64 -23.16 12.27
N VAL A 417 8.69 -21.84 12.08
CA VAL A 417 7.51 -21.01 11.78
C VAL A 417 6.88 -21.45 10.45
N ILE A 418 7.69 -21.68 9.41
CA ILE A 418 7.21 -22.13 8.09
C ILE A 418 6.50 -23.49 8.17
N GLU A 419 7.03 -24.46 8.91
CA GLU A 419 6.37 -25.76 9.07
C GLU A 419 5.02 -25.67 9.76
N CYS A 420 4.84 -24.72 10.68
CA CYS A 420 3.55 -24.43 11.29
C CYS A 420 2.64 -23.69 10.30
N ALA A 421 3.19 -22.74 9.54
CA ALA A 421 2.47 -21.93 8.57
C ALA A 421 1.82 -22.72 7.44
N LYS A 422 2.44 -23.84 7.02
CA LYS A 422 1.83 -24.78 6.05
C LYS A 422 0.45 -25.31 6.48
N THR A 423 0.11 -25.24 7.76
CA THR A 423 -1.18 -25.70 8.31
C THR A 423 -2.26 -24.62 8.33
N TRP A 424 -1.92 -23.37 8.01
CA TRP A 424 -2.87 -22.26 8.11
C TRP A 424 -3.85 -22.25 6.95
N THR A 425 -5.09 -21.92 7.28
CA THR A 425 -6.15 -21.64 6.31
C THR A 425 -6.90 -20.39 6.78
N PHE A 426 -7.40 -19.58 5.85
CA PHE A 426 -8.15 -18.37 6.17
C PHE A 426 -9.53 -18.47 5.53
N PRO A 427 -10.60 -18.74 6.28
CA PRO A 427 -11.94 -18.79 5.72
C PRO A 427 -12.29 -17.38 5.22
N ILE A 428 -12.78 -17.25 4.00
CA ILE A 428 -13.15 -15.95 3.45
C ILE A 428 -14.63 -15.70 3.72
N ASP A 429 -14.94 -14.54 4.32
CA ASP A 429 -16.30 -14.04 4.58
C ASP A 429 -17.01 -13.67 3.27
N SER A 430 -17.32 -14.71 2.51
CA SER A 430 -18.11 -14.73 1.29
C SER A 430 -19.34 -15.56 1.63
N THR A 431 -20.19 -15.02 2.51
CA THR A 431 -21.45 -15.69 2.86
C THR A 431 -22.39 -15.62 1.66
N ASP A 432 -22.92 -16.78 1.27
CA ASP A 432 -24.04 -16.83 0.34
C ASP A 432 -25.36 -16.60 1.09
N ALA A 433 -26.49 -16.71 0.37
CA ALA A 433 -27.82 -16.59 0.97
C ALA A 433 -28.10 -17.58 2.12
N THR A 434 -27.30 -18.65 2.25
CA THR A 434 -27.41 -19.66 3.32
C THR A 434 -26.50 -19.37 4.52
N GLY A 435 -25.64 -18.35 4.43
CA GLY A 435 -24.70 -17.98 5.49
C GLY A 435 -23.42 -18.81 5.55
N ALA A 436 -23.23 -19.78 4.65
CA ALA A 436 -22.04 -20.63 4.63
C ALA A 436 -20.86 -19.98 3.86
N THR A 437 -19.66 -20.10 4.41
CA THR A 437 -18.41 -19.71 3.74
C THR A 437 -18.04 -20.76 2.69
N LYS A 438 -17.93 -20.35 1.42
CA LYS A 438 -17.58 -21.26 0.30
C LYS A 438 -16.10 -21.31 -0.02
N PHE A 439 -15.32 -20.38 0.49
CA PHE A 439 -13.94 -20.18 0.10
C PHE A 439 -13.04 -20.06 1.30
N GLU A 440 -11.82 -20.55 1.13
CA GLU A 440 -10.72 -20.35 2.07
C GLU A 440 -9.47 -19.99 1.28
N LEU A 441 -8.54 -19.27 1.90
CA LEU A 441 -7.15 -19.23 1.46
C LEU A 441 -6.42 -20.39 2.12
N ALA A 442 -5.75 -21.21 1.32
CA ALA A 442 -4.93 -22.29 1.83
C ALA A 442 -3.54 -22.23 1.17
N TRP A 443 -2.54 -22.76 1.87
CA TRP A 443 -1.17 -22.80 1.36
C TRP A 443 -1.12 -23.46 -0.03
N ASP A 444 -0.39 -22.84 -0.96
CA ASP A 444 -0.30 -23.25 -2.36
C ASP A 444 0.62 -24.47 -2.60
N GLY A 445 1.18 -25.03 -1.53
CA GLY A 445 2.10 -26.17 -1.58
C GLY A 445 3.55 -25.80 -1.85
N LYS A 446 3.89 -24.51 -1.95
CA LYS A 446 5.26 -24.05 -2.25
C LYS A 446 5.77 -23.07 -1.19
N VAL A 447 7.07 -23.17 -0.93
CA VAL A 447 7.80 -22.18 -0.13
C VAL A 447 8.97 -21.72 -0.99
N GLU A 448 8.97 -20.45 -1.39
CA GLU A 448 10.14 -19.89 -2.07
C GLU A 448 11.16 -19.49 -1.01
N GLN A 449 12.39 -19.92 -1.22
CA GLN A 449 13.51 -19.58 -0.36
C GLN A 449 14.38 -18.61 -1.13
N LYS A 450 14.70 -17.49 -0.50
CA LYS A 450 15.70 -16.55 -0.98
C LYS A 450 16.68 -16.27 0.14
N ASN A 451 17.90 -15.96 -0.25
CA ASN A 451 18.92 -15.42 0.62
C ASN A 451 19.54 -14.23 -0.09
N TYR A 452 20.04 -13.28 0.68
CA TYR A 452 20.82 -12.18 0.14
C TYR A 452 21.80 -11.72 1.21
N GLU A 453 22.90 -11.17 0.73
CA GLU A 453 23.88 -10.45 1.54
C GLU A 453 23.53 -8.97 1.42
N GLY A 454 23.26 -8.31 2.55
CA GLY A 454 23.08 -6.87 2.60
C GLY A 454 24.31 -6.19 2.01
N GLN A 455 24.11 -5.09 1.30
CA GLN A 455 25.22 -4.28 0.82
C GLN A 455 26.12 -3.88 2.00
N ASP A 456 27.44 -3.86 1.77
CA ASP A 456 28.42 -3.36 2.73
C ASP A 456 27.97 -2.00 3.26
N GLY A 457 27.73 -1.92 4.58
CA GLY A 457 27.24 -0.71 5.22
C GLY A 457 25.72 -0.52 5.23
N ALA A 458 24.94 -1.59 5.05
CA ALA A 458 23.52 -1.61 5.45
C ALA A 458 23.43 -1.10 6.89
N ASP A 459 23.02 0.16 7.02
CA ASP A 459 22.98 0.87 8.28
C ASP A 459 22.20 0.01 9.29
N PRO A 460 22.79 -0.35 10.45
CA PRO A 460 22.10 -1.14 11.48
C PRO A 460 20.80 -0.50 11.96
N GLY A 461 20.51 0.73 11.51
CA GLY A 461 19.41 1.55 11.96
C GLY A 461 19.84 2.20 13.27
N TYR A 462 19.43 3.45 13.45
CA TYR A 462 19.75 4.24 14.64
C TYR A 462 19.31 3.59 15.98
N TYR A 463 18.46 2.56 15.91
CA TYR A 463 17.89 1.84 17.05
C TYR A 463 18.33 0.38 17.14
N ALA A 464 19.46 0.00 16.54
CA ALA A 464 20.01 -1.33 16.76
C ALA A 464 20.11 -1.57 18.28
N PRO A 465 19.42 -2.61 18.82
CA PRO A 465 19.47 -2.88 20.24
C PRO A 465 20.93 -3.04 20.65
N ASP A 466 21.31 -2.57 21.84
CA ASP A 466 22.70 -2.58 22.33
C ASP A 466 23.35 -3.98 22.41
N SER A 467 22.62 -5.02 22.02
CA SER A 467 23.06 -6.40 21.99
C SER A 467 24.29 -6.60 21.08
N PRO A 468 25.44 -7.02 21.63
CA PRO A 468 26.67 -7.23 20.85
C PRO A 468 26.51 -8.23 19.70
N TRP A 469 25.64 -9.24 19.86
CA TRP A 469 25.41 -10.26 18.83
C TRP A 469 24.64 -9.70 17.61
N ILE A 470 23.70 -8.75 17.82
CA ILE A 470 22.99 -8.10 16.70
C ILE A 470 23.97 -7.28 15.87
N ARG A 471 24.90 -6.55 16.51
CA ARG A 471 25.93 -5.79 15.81
C ARG A 471 26.81 -6.70 14.96
N GLN A 472 27.18 -7.86 15.49
CA GLN A 472 27.97 -8.84 14.75
C GLN A 472 27.20 -9.36 13.53
N ILE A 473 25.94 -9.76 13.70
CA ILE A 473 25.15 -10.30 12.60
C ILE A 473 24.84 -9.24 11.53
N ILE A 474 24.61 -7.98 11.93
CA ILE A 474 24.43 -6.91 10.94
C ILE A 474 25.71 -6.72 10.12
N ARG A 475 26.90 -6.88 10.72
CA ARG A 475 28.16 -6.90 9.97
C ARG A 475 28.28 -8.09 9.04
N ASP A 476 27.82 -9.27 9.47
CA ASP A 476 27.81 -10.46 8.63
C ASP A 476 26.87 -10.30 7.43
N GLY A 477 25.83 -9.45 7.54
CA GLY A 477 24.97 -9.04 6.42
C GLY A 477 24.13 -10.14 5.78
N ARG A 478 24.11 -11.37 6.31
CA ARG A 478 23.42 -12.51 5.69
C ARG A 478 21.99 -12.66 6.19
N PHE A 479 21.04 -12.68 5.25
CA PHE A 479 19.61 -12.77 5.56
C PHE A 479 18.94 -13.95 4.85
N GLU A 480 17.93 -14.48 5.51
CA GLU A 480 17.10 -15.60 5.06
C GLU A 480 15.68 -15.10 4.84
N VAL A 481 15.12 -15.35 3.66
CA VAL A 481 13.75 -15.00 3.31
C VAL A 481 12.97 -16.26 2.98
N ARG A 482 11.73 -16.31 3.46
CA ARG A 482 10.74 -17.33 3.12
C ARG A 482 9.49 -16.63 2.61
N ILE A 483 9.05 -17.02 1.43
CA ILE A 483 7.84 -16.50 0.81
C ILE A 483 6.82 -17.63 0.77
N MET A 484 5.69 -17.40 1.43
CA MET A 484 4.56 -18.33 1.45
C MET A 484 3.35 -17.67 0.81
N ARG A 485 2.63 -18.43 -0.01
CA ARG A 485 1.39 -17.98 -0.62
C ARG A 485 0.23 -18.85 -0.18
N TYR A 486 -0.87 -18.19 0.13
CA TYR A 486 -2.16 -18.81 0.40
C TYR A 486 -3.11 -18.38 -0.72
N VAL A 487 -3.62 -19.36 -1.44
CA VAL A 487 -4.45 -19.15 -2.63
C VAL A 487 -5.88 -19.54 -2.33
N ARG A 488 -6.81 -18.75 -2.82
CA ARG A 488 -8.25 -18.98 -2.69
C ARG A 488 -8.64 -20.27 -3.38
N ARG A 489 -9.30 -21.15 -2.64
CA ARG A 489 -9.94 -22.37 -3.17
C ARG A 489 -11.34 -22.52 -2.61
N ARG A 490 -12.17 -23.29 -3.33
CA ARG A 490 -13.49 -23.66 -2.83
C ARG A 490 -13.33 -24.73 -1.74
N MET A 491 -14.01 -24.57 -0.62
CA MET A 491 -14.06 -25.60 0.43
C MET A 491 -14.79 -26.82 -0.13
N LYS A 492 -14.28 -28.03 0.16
CA LYS A 492 -14.97 -29.27 -0.20
C LYS A 492 -16.21 -29.39 0.70
N GLU A 493 -17.37 -29.60 0.11
CA GLU A 493 -18.58 -29.97 0.84
C GLU A 493 -18.29 -31.32 1.52
N ALA A 494 -18.39 -31.34 2.85
CA ALA A 494 -18.03 -32.48 3.68
C ALA A 494 -19.05 -33.62 3.58
#